data_AF-A0A960NNH8-F1
#
_entry.id   AF-A0A960NNH8-F1
#
_cell.length_a   1.000
_cell.length_b   1.000
_cell.length_c   1.000
_cell.angle_alpha   90.00
_cell.angle_beta   90.00
_cell.angle_gamma   90.00
#
_symmetry.space_group_name_H-M   'P 1'
#
loop_
_entity.id
_entity.type
_entity.pdbx_description
1 polymer ?
#
loop_
_entity_poly.entity_id
_entity_poly.type
_entity_poly.pdbx_seq_one_letter_code
_entity_poly.pdbx_strand_id
1 'polypeptide(L)'
;MKFQPIFLALWLVTPSTLFADDPEVIPESLPSGVIARVGDFEVPYEWFLNEFRSTFFRHAQSSNVRQEVFDPFLEKMTLYELARTSGVGEDAAFQQELQQK
;
A
#
# COMPACT_ATOMS: atom_id res chain seq x y z
N MET A 1 -42.84 -10.80 -48.33
CA MET A 1 -41.36 -10.73 -48.36
C MET A 1 -40.95 -9.44 -47.67
N LYS A 2 -40.12 -9.34 -46.64
CA LYS A 2 -39.28 -10.26 -45.86
C LYS A 2 -39.18 -9.63 -44.46
N PHE A 3 -39.45 -10.39 -43.41
CA PHE A 3 -38.91 -10.15 -42.07
C PHE A 3 -37.45 -10.62 -42.07
N GLN A 4 -36.55 -9.91 -41.38
CA GLN A 4 -35.61 -10.49 -40.39
C GLN A 4 -35.00 -9.36 -39.52
N PRO A 5 -34.97 -9.54 -38.18
CA PRO A 5 -34.30 -8.64 -37.24
C PRO A 5 -32.80 -8.95 -37.17
N ILE A 6 -31.97 -7.91 -37.15
CA ILE A 6 -30.53 -8.04 -36.87
C ILE A 6 -30.37 -8.23 -35.36
N PHE A 7 -30.08 -9.47 -34.96
CA PHE A 7 -29.51 -9.80 -33.66
C PHE A 7 -28.09 -9.21 -33.61
N LEU A 8 -27.87 -8.18 -32.78
CA LEU A 8 -26.51 -7.83 -32.34
C LEU A 8 -26.14 -8.77 -31.20
N ALA A 9 -25.41 -9.82 -31.53
CA ALA A 9 -24.73 -10.67 -30.55
C ALA A 9 -23.46 -9.98 -30.06
N LEU A 10 -23.43 -9.75 -28.75
CA LEU A 10 -22.32 -9.40 -27.89
C LEU A 10 -21.10 -10.31 -28.12
N TRP A 11 -19.90 -9.77 -28.38
CA TRP A 11 -18.65 -10.45 -28.06
C TRP A 11 -17.65 -9.47 -27.45
N LEU A 12 -17.22 -9.83 -26.24
CA LEU A 12 -16.18 -9.20 -25.45
C LEU A 12 -14.86 -9.17 -26.23
N VAL A 13 -14.22 -8.01 -26.31
CA VAL A 13 -12.81 -7.90 -26.69
C VAL A 13 -12.03 -7.50 -25.46
N THR A 14 -11.45 -8.49 -24.81
CA THR A 14 -10.23 -8.38 -24.00
C THR A 14 -9.38 -9.62 -24.32
N PRO A 15 -8.12 -9.67 -23.88
CA PRO A 15 -7.00 -8.75 -24.10
C PRO A 15 -5.81 -9.55 -24.68
N SER A 16 -4.89 -8.96 -25.44
CA SER A 16 -3.54 -9.53 -25.66
C SER A 16 -2.69 -8.62 -26.55
N THR A 17 -1.66 -8.00 -25.99
CA THR A 17 -0.25 -8.03 -26.46
C THR A 17 0.58 -7.01 -25.69
N LEU A 18 1.82 -7.41 -25.34
CA LEU A 18 2.86 -6.73 -24.54
C LEU A 18 2.64 -7.00 -23.04
N PHE A 19 3.20 -8.05 -22.42
CA PHE A 19 4.61 -8.44 -22.44
C PHE A 19 4.76 -9.97 -22.36
N ALA A 20 5.77 -10.47 -23.07
CA ALA A 20 6.22 -11.85 -23.02
C ALA A 20 7.20 -12.04 -21.85
N ASP A 21 7.09 -13.19 -21.17
CA ASP A 21 8.17 -13.91 -20.47
C ASP A 21 8.86 -13.27 -19.26
N ASP A 22 8.16 -12.46 -18.45
CA ASP A 22 8.49 -12.44 -17.02
C ASP A 22 7.64 -13.52 -16.32
N PRO A 23 8.22 -14.38 -15.45
CA PRO A 23 7.39 -15.19 -14.59
C PRO A 23 6.45 -14.23 -13.89
N GLU A 24 5.14 -14.44 -14.04
CA GLU A 24 4.13 -13.76 -13.26
C GLU A 24 4.49 -14.04 -11.81
N VAL A 25 5.27 -13.14 -11.19
CA VAL A 25 5.58 -13.16 -9.77
C VAL A 25 4.23 -12.87 -9.16
N ILE A 26 3.46 -13.93 -8.92
CA ILE A 26 2.22 -13.86 -8.18
C ILE A 26 2.61 -13.12 -6.91
N PRO A 27 2.17 -11.87 -6.72
CA PRO A 27 2.58 -11.10 -5.57
C PRO A 27 2.17 -11.94 -4.37
N GLU A 28 3.17 -12.35 -3.59
CA GLU A 28 2.96 -13.20 -2.42
C GLU A 28 1.85 -12.55 -1.61
N SER A 29 0.74 -13.28 -1.44
CA SER A 29 -0.40 -12.72 -0.74
C SER A 29 0.05 -12.34 0.66
N LEU A 30 -0.11 -11.07 1.03
CA LEU A 30 0.28 -10.60 2.35
C LEU A 30 -0.41 -11.46 3.43
N PRO A 31 0.30 -11.82 4.51
CA PRO A 31 -0.32 -12.51 5.64
C PRO A 31 -1.52 -11.74 6.18
N SER A 32 -2.46 -12.46 6.80
CA SER A 32 -3.64 -11.84 7.40
C SER A 32 -3.23 -10.79 8.43
N GLY A 33 -3.80 -9.59 8.33
CA GLY A 33 -3.48 -8.47 9.24
C GLY A 33 -2.24 -7.67 8.83
N VAL A 34 -1.58 -7.99 7.71
CA VAL A 34 -0.50 -7.20 7.13
C VAL A 34 -1.04 -6.35 5.98
N ILE A 35 -0.63 -5.08 5.92
CA ILE A 35 -1.06 -4.14 4.87
C ILE A 35 0.03 -3.79 3.86
N ALA A 36 1.29 -3.97 4.25
CA ALA A 36 2.44 -3.71 3.40
C ALA A 36 3.63 -4.50 3.93
N ARG A 37 4.60 -4.77 3.07
CA ARG A 37 5.91 -5.29 3.44
C ARG A 37 6.95 -4.26 2.98
N VAL A 38 7.86 -3.90 3.88
CA VAL A 38 8.92 -2.92 3.66
C VAL A 38 10.24 -3.60 3.98
N GLY A 39 10.97 -4.03 2.96
CA GLY A 39 12.12 -4.93 3.16
C GLY A 39 11.67 -6.24 3.83
N ASP A 40 12.28 -6.55 4.97
CA ASP A 40 11.94 -7.73 5.78
C ASP A 40 10.90 -7.44 6.88
N PHE A 41 10.40 -6.20 6.94
CA PHE A 41 9.43 -5.77 7.94
C PHE A 41 8.00 -5.83 7.41
N GLU A 42 7.15 -6.58 8.12
CA GLU A 42 5.71 -6.64 7.83
C GLU A 42 4.97 -5.56 8.61
N VAL A 43 4.27 -4.69 7.90
CA VAL A 43 3.55 -3.56 8.50
C VAL A 43 2.16 -4.01 8.97
N PRO A 44 1.88 -4.00 10.28
CA PRO A 44 0.59 -4.43 10.81
C PRO A 44 -0.53 -3.47 10.43
N TYR A 45 -1.70 -4.01 10.10
CA TYR A 45 -2.89 -3.22 9.79
C TYR A 45 -3.30 -2.29 10.93
N GLU A 46 -3.14 -2.73 12.17
CA GLU A 46 -3.50 -1.97 13.35
C GLU A 46 -2.70 -0.66 13.49
N TRP A 47 -1.46 -0.63 12.99
CA TRP A 47 -0.64 0.58 12.98
C TRP A 47 -1.19 1.61 12.01
N PHE A 48 -1.58 1.16 10.82
CA PHE A 48 -2.28 2.03 9.88
C PHE A 48 -3.65 2.47 10.40
N LEU A 49 -4.40 1.61 11.08
CA LEU A 49 -5.67 2.02 11.70
C LEU A 49 -5.46 3.12 12.74
N ASN A 50 -4.39 3.05 13.53
CA ASN A 50 -4.05 4.09 14.50
C ASN A 50 -3.68 5.41 13.80
N GLU A 51 -2.83 5.37 12.77
CA GLU A 51 -2.47 6.55 11.97
C GLU A 51 -3.70 7.13 11.26
N PHE A 52 -4.53 6.28 10.68
CA PHE A 52 -5.76 6.67 10.02
C PHE A 52 -6.70 7.38 10.98
N ARG A 53 -6.95 6.83 12.16
CA ARG A 53 -7.83 7.48 13.15
C ARG A 53 -7.28 8.82 13.65
N SER A 54 -5.96 8.96 13.79
CA SER A 54 -5.34 10.18 14.32
C SER A 54 -5.27 11.31 13.28
N THR A 55 -5.21 10.98 11.98
CA THR A 55 -5.00 11.95 10.91
C THR A 55 -6.19 12.16 9.98
N PHE A 56 -7.16 11.23 9.96
CA PHE A 56 -8.32 11.23 9.07
C PHE A 56 -9.01 12.60 8.94
N PHE A 57 -9.24 13.30 10.05
CA PHE A 57 -9.94 14.59 10.05
C PHE A 57 -9.22 15.68 9.25
N ARG A 58 -7.89 15.57 9.10
CA ARG A 58 -7.08 16.49 8.29
C ARG A 58 -7.33 16.31 6.79
N HIS A 59 -7.84 15.16 6.38
CA HIS A 59 -8.10 14.79 5.00
C HIS A 59 -9.61 14.69 4.69
N ALA A 60 -10.49 15.22 5.56
CA ALA A 60 -11.94 15.02 5.47
C ALA A 60 -12.59 15.49 4.15
N GLN A 61 -11.92 16.36 3.40
CA GLN A 61 -12.38 16.85 2.08
C GLN A 61 -11.77 16.08 0.90
N SER A 62 -10.87 15.12 1.14
CA SER A 62 -10.25 14.32 0.09
C SER A 62 -11.24 13.30 -0.47
N SER A 63 -11.19 13.11 -1.80
CA SER A 63 -11.93 12.07 -2.50
C SER A 63 -11.38 10.66 -2.23
N ASN A 64 -10.16 10.54 -1.72
CA ASN A 64 -9.52 9.27 -1.36
C ASN A 64 -8.69 9.37 -0.09
N VAL A 65 -9.37 9.62 1.03
CA VAL A 65 -8.75 9.77 2.36
C VAL A 65 -7.85 8.59 2.74
N ARG A 66 -8.22 7.37 2.34
CA ARG A 66 -7.43 6.18 2.66
C ARG A 66 -6.04 6.25 2.04
N GLN A 67 -5.96 6.59 0.76
CA GLN A 67 -4.68 6.69 0.05
C GLN A 67 -3.83 7.84 0.59
N GLU A 68 -4.44 9.01 0.80
CA GLU A 68 -3.78 10.21 1.32
C GLU A 68 -3.16 10.01 2.71
N VAL A 69 -3.73 9.12 3.53
CA VAL A 69 -3.13 8.73 4.81
C VAL A 69 -2.12 7.60 4.63
N PHE A 70 -2.40 6.66 3.72
CA PHE A 70 -1.57 5.48 3.52
C PHE A 70 -0.19 5.81 2.94
N ASP A 71 -0.09 6.72 1.97
CA ASP A 71 1.18 7.02 1.32
C ASP A 71 2.21 7.64 2.28
N PRO A 72 1.88 8.70 3.06
CA PRO A 72 2.81 9.23 4.05
C PRO A 72 3.10 8.23 5.18
N PHE A 73 2.12 7.38 5.52
CA PHE A 73 2.33 6.31 6.49
C PHE A 73 3.36 5.28 5.99
N LEU A 74 3.28 4.87 4.74
CA LEU A 74 4.23 3.92 4.15
C LEU A 74 5.65 4.50 4.06
N GLU A 75 5.77 5.79 3.75
CA GLU A 75 7.05 6.51 3.82
C GLU A 75 7.64 6.46 5.23
N LYS A 76 6.83 6.73 6.27
CA LYS A 76 7.27 6.61 7.68
C LYS A 76 7.72 5.20 8.02
N MET A 77 7.02 4.16 7.55
CA MET A 77 7.43 2.76 7.78
C MET A 77 8.75 2.43 7.08
N THR A 78 9.00 3.02 5.91
CA THR A 78 10.28 2.89 5.21
C THR A 78 11.43 3.53 5.99
N LEU A 79 11.22 4.72 6.53
CA LEU A 79 12.21 5.38 7.38
C LEU A 79 12.41 4.63 8.70
N TYR A 80 11.34 4.11 9.29
CA TYR A 80 11.40 3.28 10.49
C TYR A 80 12.27 2.03 10.26
N GLU A 81 12.04 1.32 9.16
CA GLU A 81 12.80 0.11 8.85
C GLU A 81 14.28 0.43 8.58
N LEU A 82 14.56 1.55 7.90
CA LEU A 82 15.93 2.01 7.70
C LEU A 82 16.61 2.35 9.03
N ALA A 83 15.92 3.04 9.95
CA ALA A 83 16.46 3.38 11.26
C ALA A 83 16.70 2.14 12.12
N ARG A 84 15.80 1.16 12.06
CA ARG A 84 15.93 -0.12 12.75
C ARG A 84 17.12 -0.92 12.26
N THR A 85 17.29 -1.04 10.94
CA THR A 85 18.38 -1.82 10.33
C THR A 85 19.74 -1.13 10.41
N SER A 86 19.78 0.20 10.50
CA SER A 86 21.02 0.97 10.69
C SER A 86 21.47 1.11 12.16
N GLY A 87 20.71 0.58 13.11
CA GLY A 87 21.07 0.63 14.54
C GLY A 87 20.93 2.01 15.18
N VAL A 88 20.18 2.94 14.57
CA VAL A 88 19.97 4.30 15.12
C VAL A 88 19.32 4.23 16.51
N GLY A 89 18.48 3.22 16.76
CA GLY A 89 17.89 2.98 18.08
C GLY A 89 18.92 2.64 19.17
N GLU A 90 20.13 2.23 18.82
CA GLU A 90 21.20 1.89 19.77
C GLU A 90 22.19 3.05 19.96
N ASP A 91 22.08 4.11 19.15
CA ASP A 91 22.93 5.29 19.25
C ASP A 91 22.66 6.02 20.57
N ALA A 92 23.68 6.11 21.43
CA ALA A 92 23.57 6.69 22.76
C ALA A 92 23.22 8.19 22.74
N ALA A 93 23.67 8.93 21.72
CA ALA A 93 23.36 10.36 21.59
C ALA A 93 21.90 10.56 21.17
N PHE A 94 21.41 9.73 20.24
CA PHE A 94 20.00 9.72 19.84
C PHE A 94 19.08 9.34 21.01
N GLN A 95 19.45 8.31 21.79
CA GLN A 95 18.69 7.92 22.99
C GLN A 95 18.66 9.03 24.06
N GLN A 96 19.77 9.76 24.23
CA GLN A 96 19.80 10.92 25.12
C GLN A 96 18.90 12.06 24.63
N GLU A 97 18.84 12.31 23.32
CA GLU A 97 17.95 13.33 22.75
C GLU A 97 16.47 12.97 22.99
N LEU A 98 16.10 11.70 22.81
CA LEU A 98 14.73 11.23 23.03
C LEU A 98 14.25 11.43 24.48
N GLN A 99 15.13 11.33 25.46
CA GLN A 99 14.78 11.52 26.88
C GLN A 99 14.59 12.99 27.27
N GLN A 100 15.04 13.93 26.44
CA GLN A 100 14.95 15.37 26.71
C GLN A 100 13.73 16.04 26.07
N LYS A 101 12.92 15.29 25.30
CA LYS A 101 11.68 15.75 24.67
C LYS A 101 10.46 15.20 25.41
#